data_AF-A0A355T5Q8-F1
#
_entry.id   AF-A0A355T5Q8-F1
#
_cell.length_a   1.000
_cell.length_b   1.000
_cell.length_c   1.000
_cell.angle_alpha   90.00
_cell.angle_beta   90.00
_cell.angle_gamma   90.00
#
_symmetry.space_group_name_H-M   'P 1'
#
loop_
_entity.id
_entity.type
_entity.pdbx_description
1 polymer ?
#
loop_
_entity_poly.entity_id
_entity_poly.type
_entity_poly.pdbx_seq_one_letter_code
_entity_poly.pdbx_strand_id
1 'polypeptide(L)'
;MSWEKEAEEIKARRNFAKQQGGPEGVKRQHDKGRLTIRERISHLADDASFKELGEGAGVPDFNDDGSLKDLQPANYVLGFAKVNGRRVIIGGEDFTLKGGSPNPAGLRKSVYAE
;
A
#
# COMPACT_ATOMS: atom_id res chain seq x y z
N MET A 1 23.93 20.25 -4.86
CA MET A 1 22.61 19.95 -4.29
C MET A 1 22.57 18.47 -4.02
N SER A 2 22.43 18.07 -2.75
CA SER A 2 22.22 16.66 -2.39
C SER A 2 20.71 16.38 -2.39
N TRP A 3 20.31 15.29 -3.04
CA TRP A 3 18.91 14.83 -3.13
C TRP A 3 18.54 13.93 -1.95
N GLU A 4 19.34 13.94 -0.87
CA GLU A 4 19.16 13.08 0.30
C GLU A 4 17.81 13.33 0.98
N LYS A 5 17.40 14.59 1.14
CA LYS A 5 16.13 14.94 1.81
C LYS A 5 14.93 14.33 1.05
N GLU A 6 14.91 14.50 -0.26
CA GLU A 6 13.85 13.99 -1.14
C GLU A 6 13.85 12.45 -1.16
N ALA A 7 15.03 11.82 -1.16
CA ALA A 7 15.16 10.37 -1.10
C ALA A 7 14.64 9.79 0.22
N GLU A 8 14.95 10.44 1.34
CA GLU A 8 14.43 10.04 2.66
C GLU A 8 12.91 10.24 2.77
N GLU A 9 12.37 11.32 2.20
CA GLU A 9 10.92 11.53 2.18
C GLU A 9 10.20 10.43 1.37
N ILE A 10 10.74 10.03 0.22
CA ILE A 10 10.18 8.91 -0.56
C ILE A 10 10.17 7.61 0.26
N LYS A 11 11.23 7.34 1.04
CA LYS A 11 11.29 6.17 1.94
C LYS A 11 10.24 6.29 3.05
N ALA A 12 10.10 7.46 3.66
CA ALA A 12 9.11 7.71 4.70
C ALA A 12 7.68 7.48 4.19
N ARG A 13 7.32 8.00 3.00
CA ARG A 13 6.02 7.76 2.36
C ARG A 13 5.75 6.27 2.15
N ARG A 14 6.73 5.51 1.67
CA ARG A 14 6.59 4.05 1.50
C ARG A 14 6.36 3.34 2.83
N ASN A 15 7.06 3.76 3.89
CA ASN A 15 6.89 3.19 5.22
C ASN A 15 5.51 3.48 5.80
N PHE A 16 5.01 4.70 5.69
CA PHE A 16 3.63 5.04 6.11
C PHE A 16 2.58 4.27 5.29
N ALA A 17 2.74 4.21 3.97
CA ALA A 17 1.79 3.51 3.11
C ALA A 17 1.65 2.01 3.42
N LYS A 18 2.71 1.36 3.93
CA LYS A 18 2.68 -0.04 4.38
C LYS A 18 1.84 -0.26 5.63
N GLN A 19 1.65 0.77 6.44
CA GLN A 19 0.89 0.67 7.68
C GLN A 19 -0.61 0.54 7.42
N GLN A 20 -1.11 1.00 6.26
CA GLN A 20 -2.52 0.89 5.86
C GLN A 20 -3.46 1.38 6.99
N GLY A 21 -4.46 0.59 7.39
CA GLY A 21 -5.36 0.92 8.50
C GLY A 21 -4.75 0.78 9.89
N GLY A 22 -3.43 0.65 9.99
CA GLY A 22 -2.68 0.51 11.22
C GLY A 22 -2.93 -0.80 11.97
N PRO A 23 -2.32 -0.97 13.15
CA PRO A 23 -2.47 -2.18 13.97
C PRO A 23 -3.92 -2.51 14.30
N GLU A 24 -4.76 -1.50 14.56
CA GLU A 24 -6.19 -1.70 14.84
C GLU A 24 -6.96 -2.20 13.62
N GLY A 25 -6.67 -1.65 12.44
CA GLY A 25 -7.28 -2.09 11.18
C GLY A 25 -6.93 -3.54 10.87
N VAL A 26 -5.66 -3.90 11.04
CA VAL A 26 -5.16 -5.28 10.87
C VAL A 26 -5.83 -6.22 11.86
N LYS A 27 -5.83 -5.87 13.15
CA LYS A 27 -6.47 -6.65 14.21
C LYS A 27 -7.94 -6.93 13.90
N ARG A 28 -8.70 -5.92 13.43
CA ARG A 28 -10.12 -6.11 13.05
C ARG A 28 -10.32 -7.11 11.91
N GLN A 29 -9.36 -7.27 11.00
CA GLN A 29 -9.44 -8.30 9.95
C GLN A 29 -9.15 -9.68 10.54
N HIS A 30 -8.06 -9.79 11.32
CA HIS A 30 -7.65 -11.04 11.94
C HIS A 30 -8.69 -11.57 12.96
N ASP A 31 -9.30 -10.70 13.77
CA ASP A 31 -10.39 -11.04 14.70
C ASP A 31 -11.61 -11.64 13.97
N LYS A 32 -11.78 -11.35 12.67
CA LYS A 32 -12.83 -11.91 11.82
C LYS A 32 -12.39 -13.15 11.03
N GLY A 33 -11.19 -13.67 11.30
CA GLY A 33 -10.60 -14.79 10.55
C GLY A 33 -10.21 -14.42 9.12
N ARG A 34 -9.98 -13.14 8.82
CA ARG A 34 -9.65 -12.66 7.47
C ARG A 34 -8.20 -12.18 7.42
N LEU A 35 -7.53 -12.51 6.33
CA LEU A 35 -6.22 -11.93 5.99
C LEU A 35 -6.39 -10.50 5.46
N THR A 36 -5.39 -9.66 5.71
CA THR A 36 -5.17 -8.38 5.03
C THR A 36 -4.86 -8.59 3.53
N ILE A 37 -4.97 -7.55 2.71
CA ILE A 37 -4.68 -7.69 1.27
C ILE A 37 -3.22 -8.08 1.02
N ARG A 38 -2.27 -7.54 1.79
CA ARG A 38 -0.83 -7.84 1.66
C ARG A 38 -0.53 -9.29 2.02
N GLU A 39 -1.15 -9.81 3.08
CA GLU A 39 -1.03 -11.23 3.44
C GLU A 39 -1.61 -12.13 2.32
N ARG A 40 -2.78 -11.79 1.76
CA ARG A 40 -3.37 -12.54 0.64
C ARG A 40 -2.45 -12.56 -0.58
N ILE A 41 -1.84 -11.43 -0.91
CA ILE A 41 -0.86 -11.33 -2.01
C ILE A 41 0.35 -12.20 -1.72
N SER A 42 0.91 -12.15 -0.50
CA SER A 42 2.03 -13.00 -0.10
C SER A 42 1.72 -14.48 -0.14
N HIS A 43 0.48 -14.88 0.17
CA HIS A 43 0.03 -16.28 0.06
C HIS A 43 -0.19 -16.74 -1.38
N LEU A 44 -0.58 -15.84 -2.29
CA LEU A 44 -0.88 -16.17 -3.69
C LEU A 44 0.36 -16.15 -4.58
N ALA A 45 1.25 -15.19 -4.37
CA ALA A 45 2.42 -14.97 -5.20
C ALA A 45 3.56 -15.93 -4.86
N ASP A 46 4.35 -16.32 -5.86
CA ASP A 46 5.61 -17.02 -5.65
C ASP A 46 6.55 -16.18 -4.77
N ASP A 47 7.37 -16.84 -3.95
CA ASP A 47 8.29 -16.19 -3.01
C ASP A 47 9.13 -15.09 -3.66
N ALA A 48 9.18 -13.93 -2.99
CA ALA A 48 9.92 -12.74 -3.41
C ALA A 48 9.60 -12.21 -4.83
N SER A 49 8.49 -12.65 -5.45
CA SER A 49 8.12 -12.25 -6.81
C SER A 49 7.29 -10.96 -6.88
N PHE A 50 6.58 -10.61 -5.81
CA PHE A 50 5.70 -9.44 -5.81
C PHE A 50 6.50 -8.12 -5.85
N LYS A 51 6.18 -7.27 -6.81
CA LYS A 51 6.71 -5.92 -7.00
C LYS A 51 5.56 -4.93 -7.05
N GLU A 52 5.35 -4.25 -5.92
CA GLU A 52 4.27 -3.28 -5.79
C GLU A 52 4.50 -2.04 -6.67
N LEU A 53 3.45 -1.60 -7.35
CA LEU A 53 3.39 -0.36 -8.09
C LEU A 53 2.75 0.73 -7.23
N GLY A 54 3.39 1.90 -7.19
CA GLY A 54 2.91 3.03 -6.41
C GLY A 54 2.86 2.74 -4.90
N GLU A 55 3.89 2.09 -4.36
CA GLU A 55 4.00 1.70 -2.95
C GLU A 55 3.83 2.89 -1.99
N GLY A 56 4.35 4.07 -2.34
CA GLY A 56 4.22 5.31 -1.55
C GLY A 56 3.03 6.19 -1.92
N ALA A 57 2.05 5.67 -2.66
CA ALA A 57 0.88 6.44 -3.07
C ALA A 57 -0.06 6.69 -1.87
N GLY A 58 -0.46 7.94 -1.72
CA GLY A 58 -1.21 8.41 -0.57
C GLY A 58 -1.48 9.91 -0.65
N VAL A 59 -2.26 10.43 0.28
CA VAL A 59 -2.39 11.87 0.52
C VAL A 59 -1.44 12.24 1.66
N PRO A 60 -0.36 13.00 1.40
CA PRO A 60 0.57 13.39 2.45
C PRO A 60 -0.02 14.46 3.37
N ASP A 61 0.29 14.36 4.66
CA ASP A 61 0.13 15.43 5.64
C ASP A 61 1.53 16.01 5.94
N PHE A 62 1.65 17.34 5.93
CA PHE A 62 2.92 18.04 6.14
C PHE A 62 2.83 18.92 7.37
N ASN A 63 3.95 19.05 8.07
CA ASN A 63 4.12 20.08 9.09
C ASN A 63 4.28 21.47 8.44
N ASP A 64 4.17 22.52 9.24
CA ASP A 64 4.35 23.92 8.79
C ASP A 64 5.75 24.18 8.21
N ASP A 65 6.75 23.40 8.61
CA ASP A 65 8.13 23.46 8.10
C ASP A 65 8.33 22.68 6.77
N GLY A 66 7.26 22.09 6.23
CA GLY A 66 7.26 21.30 5.02
C GLY A 66 7.80 19.87 5.17
N SER A 67 8.09 19.41 6.39
CA SER A 67 8.44 18.00 6.63
C SER A 67 7.21 17.10 6.59
N LEU A 68 7.37 15.89 6.05
CA LEU A 68 6.31 14.89 6.01
C LEU A 68 5.96 14.44 7.44
N LYS A 69 4.71 14.67 7.83
CA LYS A 69 4.17 14.31 9.14
C LYS A 69 3.53 12.92 9.13
N ASP A 70 2.70 12.67 8.12
CA ASP A 70 1.98 11.41 7.94
C ASP A 70 1.59 11.23 6.48
N LEU A 71 1.06 10.06 6.13
CA LEU A 71 0.51 9.78 4.81
C LEU A 71 -0.76 8.93 4.96
N GLN A 72 -1.89 9.45 4.48
CA GLN A 72 -3.07 8.63 4.29
C GLN A 72 -2.84 7.69 3.10
N PRO A 73 -2.72 6.36 3.31
CA PRO A 73 -2.38 5.43 2.24
C PRO A 73 -3.50 5.32 1.20
N ALA A 74 -3.13 5.02 -0.05
CA ALA A 74 -4.09 4.49 -1.01
C ALA A 74 -4.70 3.17 -0.49
N ASN A 75 -6.02 3.02 -0.60
CA ASN A 75 -6.74 1.81 -0.17
C ASN A 75 -6.64 0.65 -1.17
N TYR A 76 -5.78 0.75 -2.20
CA TYR A 76 -5.63 -0.27 -3.23
C TYR A 76 -4.15 -0.63 -3.40
N VAL A 77 -3.85 -1.92 -3.27
CA VAL A 77 -2.53 -2.50 -3.53
C VAL A 77 -2.54 -3.09 -4.93
N LEU A 78 -1.48 -2.84 -5.70
CA LEU A 78 -1.33 -3.30 -7.08
C LEU A 78 0.13 -3.64 -7.33
N GLY A 79 0.42 -4.72 -8.04
CA GLY A 79 1.79 -5.03 -8.45
C GLY A 79 1.90 -6.18 -9.43
N PHE A 80 3.10 -6.35 -9.96
CA PHE A 80 3.46 -7.54 -10.73
C PHE A 80 3.89 -8.66 -9.79
N ALA A 81 3.58 -9.90 -10.15
CA ALA A 81 4.03 -11.09 -9.42
C ALA A 81 4.26 -12.26 -10.38
N LYS A 82 4.69 -13.39 -9.81
CA LYS A 82 4.54 -14.70 -10.43
C LYS A 82 3.59 -15.55 -9.61
N VAL A 83 2.82 -16.40 -10.28
CA VAL A 83 2.02 -17.47 -9.66
C VAL A 83 2.29 -18.73 -10.45
N ASN A 84 2.86 -19.74 -9.79
CA ASN A 84 3.34 -20.97 -10.44
C ASN A 84 4.26 -20.66 -11.63
N GLY A 85 5.20 -19.73 -11.45
CA GLY A 85 6.16 -19.29 -12.46
C GLY A 85 5.61 -18.38 -13.55
N ARG A 86 4.29 -18.16 -13.62
CA ARG A 86 3.64 -17.34 -14.66
C ARG A 86 3.51 -15.90 -14.20
N ARG A 87 3.92 -14.94 -15.03
CA ARG A 87 3.79 -13.51 -14.73
C ARG A 87 2.32 -13.11 -14.69
N VAL A 88 1.92 -12.41 -13.63
CA VAL A 88 0.57 -11.88 -13.42
C VAL A 88 0.62 -10.46 -12.88
N ILE A 89 -0.51 -9.78 -12.95
CA ILE A 89 -0.80 -8.57 -12.18
C ILE A 89 -1.74 -8.97 -11.04
N ILE A 90 -1.43 -8.57 -9.81
CA ILE A 90 -2.28 -8.81 -8.63
C ILE A 90 -2.64 -7.46 -8.04
N GLY A 91 -3.93 -7.23 -7.83
CA GLY A 91 -4.44 -6.03 -7.17
C GLY A 91 -5.61 -6.34 -6.24
N GLY A 92 -5.85 -5.45 -5.28
CA GLY A 92 -7.01 -5.54 -4.40
C GLY A 92 -7.10 -4.42 -3.37
N GLU A 93 -8.29 -4.31 -2.80
CA GLU A 93 -8.64 -3.29 -1.80
C GLU A 93 -8.20 -3.70 -0.40
N ASP A 94 -7.71 -2.73 0.37
CA ASP A 94 -7.36 -2.90 1.77
C ASP A 94 -8.54 -2.54 2.68
N PHE A 95 -9.18 -3.59 3.21
CA PHE A 95 -10.33 -3.45 4.12
C PHE A 95 -9.96 -2.98 5.54
N THR A 96 -8.67 -2.82 5.86
CA THR A 96 -8.24 -2.20 7.12
C THR A 96 -8.53 -0.70 7.13
N LEU A 97 -8.58 -0.07 5.95
CA LEU A 97 -8.89 1.35 5.75
C LEU A 97 -10.36 1.57 5.39
N LYS A 98 -11.13 2.19 6.29
CA LYS A 98 -12.54 2.60 6.05
C LYS A 98 -13.40 1.49 5.40
N GLY A 99 -13.14 0.22 5.72
CA GLY A 99 -13.87 -0.91 5.15
C GLY A 99 -13.63 -1.16 3.66
N GLY A 100 -12.50 -0.70 3.10
CA GLY A 100 -12.14 -0.86 1.70
C GLY A 100 -12.64 0.25 0.78
N SER A 101 -13.42 1.22 1.30
CA SER A 101 -13.96 2.30 0.49
C SER A 101 -12.86 3.17 -0.15
N PRO A 102 -13.05 3.60 -1.41
CA PRO A 102 -12.08 4.45 -2.08
C PRO A 102 -11.81 5.75 -1.32
N ASN A 103 -10.55 6.16 -1.35
CA ASN A 103 -10.12 7.46 -0.82
C ASN A 103 -9.43 8.27 -1.94
N PRO A 104 -9.14 9.57 -1.73
CA PRO A 104 -8.54 10.41 -2.76
C PRO A 104 -7.22 9.86 -3.34
N ALA A 105 -6.48 9.06 -2.57
CA ALA A 105 -5.25 8.42 -3.02
C ALA A 105 -5.45 7.10 -3.80
N GLY A 106 -6.54 6.37 -3.54
CA GLY A 106 -6.70 4.99 -4.03
C GLY A 106 -7.55 4.80 -5.28
N LEU A 107 -8.44 5.74 -5.61
CA LEU A 107 -9.31 5.69 -6.80
C LEU A 107 -8.52 5.52 -8.12
N ARG A 108 -7.28 6.03 -8.18
CA ARG A 108 -6.46 5.99 -9.40
C ARG A 108 -5.62 4.73 -9.54
N LYS A 109 -5.29 4.02 -8.44
CA LYS A 109 -4.38 2.88 -8.52
C LYS A 109 -5.00 1.69 -9.24
N SER A 110 -6.28 1.43 -9.01
CA SER A 110 -7.01 0.34 -9.66
C SER A 110 -7.07 0.49 -11.19
N VAL A 111 -7.11 1.72 -11.70
CA VAL A 111 -7.13 2.01 -13.15
C VAL A 111 -5.87 1.51 -13.87
N TYR A 112 -4.74 1.38 -13.16
CA TYR A 112 -3.50 0.86 -13.75
C TYR A 112 -3.41 -0.67 -13.73
N ALA A 113 -4.45 -1.37 -13.26
CA ALA A 113 -4.51 -2.82 -13.23
C ALA A 113 -5.11 -3.43 -14.52
N GLU A 114 -5.88 -2.65 -15.27
CA GLU A 114 -6.48 -3.00 -16.58
C GLU A 114 -5.61 -2.48 -17.73
#